data_AF-A0A955AUA0-F1
#
_entry.id   AF-A0A955AUA0-F1
#
_cell.length_a   1.000
_cell.length_b   1.000
_cell.length_c   1.000
_cell.angle_alpha   90.00
_cell.angle_beta   90.00
_cell.angle_gamma   90.00
#
_symmetry.space_group_name_H-M   'P 1'
#
loop_
_entity.id
_entity.type
_entity.pdbx_description
1 polymer ?
#
loop_
_entity_poly.entity_id
_entity_poly.type
_entity_poly.pdbx_seq_one_letter_code
_entity_poly.pdbx_strand_id
1 'polypeptide(L)'
;MTRQAIRRPSWHDAPAVEAFRQANRIDPDRIRRMRFAMYQLHEPLDSCVARLGPFAELAAAYFAPQVLTEVHRSVSAVDGSTKLVLETFDGLKLETVLLPAKTG
;
A
#
# COMPACT_ATOMS: atom_id res chain seq x y z
N MET A 1 4.05 -24.38 15.74
CA MET A 1 5.34 -23.75 15.39
C MET A 1 5.10 -22.76 14.27
N THR A 2 4.83 -21.50 14.60
CA THR A 2 4.55 -20.47 13.58
C THR A 2 5.89 -20.06 12.98
N ARG A 3 6.16 -20.44 11.73
CA ARG A 3 7.28 -19.89 10.95
C ARG A 3 7.09 -18.38 10.96
N GLN A 4 7.96 -17.67 11.68
CA GLN A 4 8.03 -16.21 11.60
C GLN A 4 8.57 -15.89 10.21
N ALA A 5 7.68 -15.80 9.22
CA ALA A 5 8.03 -15.39 7.88
C ALA A 5 8.69 -14.01 7.99
N ILE A 6 9.88 -13.85 7.41
CA ILE A 6 10.58 -12.56 7.39
C ILE A 6 9.64 -11.57 6.70
N ARG A 7 9.02 -10.68 7.49
CA ARG A 7 8.08 -9.70 6.98
C ARG A 7 8.87 -8.61 6.28
N ARG A 8 8.86 -8.64 4.95
CA ARG A 8 9.36 -7.54 4.13
C ARG A 8 8.56 -6.26 4.45
N PRO A 9 9.20 -5.09 4.56
CA PRO A 9 8.49 -3.84 4.80
C PRO A 9 7.47 -3.55 3.70
N SER A 10 6.44 -2.79 4.04
CA SER A 10 5.42 -2.35 3.09
C SER A 10 5.86 -1.06 2.38
N TRP A 11 5.37 -0.83 1.16
CA TRP A 11 5.48 0.47 0.48
C TRP A 11 4.76 1.62 1.22
N HIS A 12 3.89 1.28 2.16
CA HIS A 12 3.20 2.23 3.05
C HIS A 12 4.02 2.62 4.29
N ASP A 13 5.16 1.94 4.55
CA ASP A 13 6.07 2.23 5.66
C ASP A 13 7.06 3.33 5.23
N ALA A 14 6.74 4.59 5.54
CA ALA A 14 7.56 5.74 5.15
C ALA A 14 9.00 5.68 5.69
N PRO A 15 9.25 5.34 6.99
CA PRO A 15 10.61 5.10 7.48
C PRO A 15 11.38 4.05 6.68
N ALA A 16 10.77 2.90 6.35
CA ALA A 16 11.44 1.86 5.58
C ALA A 16 11.77 2.31 4.14
N VAL A 17 10.88 3.06 3.50
CA VAL A 17 11.12 3.64 2.17
C VAL A 17 12.29 4.63 2.20
N GLU A 18 12.39 5.47 3.22
CA GLU A 18 13.48 6.42 3.37
C GLU A 18 14.82 5.72 3.66
N ALA A 19 14.81 4.69 4.53
CA ALA A 19 15.99 3.87 4.80
C ALA A 19 16.50 3.17 3.52
N PHE A 20 15.59 2.60 2.72
CA PHE A 20 15.92 1.97 1.44
C PHE A 20 16.51 2.99 0.45
N ARG A 21 15.92 4.20 0.36
CA ARG A 21 16.43 5.30 -0.46
C ARG A 21 17.86 5.66 -0.08
N GLN A 22 18.13 5.84 1.21
CA GLN A 22 19.45 6.22 1.73
C GLN A 22 20.49 5.14 1.46
N ALA A 23 20.17 3.88 1.80
CA ALA A 23 21.08 2.74 1.63
C ALA A 23 21.52 2.54 0.17
N ASN A 24 20.61 2.79 -0.77
CA ASN A 24 20.85 2.59 -2.21
C ASN A 24 21.18 3.91 -2.95
N ARG A 25 21.35 5.02 -2.23
CA ARG A 25 21.64 6.36 -2.78
C ARG A 25 20.68 6.76 -3.91
N ILE A 26 19.41 6.42 -3.74
CA ILE A 26 18.37 6.72 -4.73
C ILE A 26 18.06 8.21 -4.70
N ASP A 27 18.01 8.82 -5.88
CA ASP A 27 17.51 10.18 -6.08
C ASP A 27 16.12 10.33 -5.41
N PRO A 28 15.95 11.24 -4.43
CA PRO A 28 14.68 11.49 -3.77
C PRO A 28 13.52 11.74 -4.73
N ASP A 29 13.80 12.32 -5.90
CA ASP A 29 12.78 12.66 -6.88
C ASP A 29 12.17 11.42 -7.54
N ARG A 30 12.91 10.30 -7.59
CA ARG A 30 12.37 8.99 -8.00
C ARG A 30 11.36 8.44 -7.00
N ILE A 31 11.67 8.53 -5.71
CA ILE A 31 10.75 8.14 -4.63
C ILE A 31 9.49 9.00 -4.68
N ARG A 32 9.65 10.33 -4.85
CA ARG A 32 8.53 11.25 -4.97
C ARG A 32 7.61 10.91 -6.14
N ARG A 33 8.17 10.67 -7.34
CA ARG A 33 7.38 10.28 -8.53
C ARG A 33 6.67 8.94 -8.35
N MET A 34 7.34 7.95 -7.77
CA MET A 34 6.73 6.65 -7.45
C MET A 34 5.55 6.83 -6.48
N ARG A 35 5.74 7.56 -5.37
CA ARG A 35 4.67 7.81 -4.38
C ARG A 35 3.53 8.64 -4.96
N PHE A 36 3.83 9.61 -5.81
CA PHE A 36 2.80 10.38 -6.50
C PHE A 36 1.92 9.48 -7.37
N ALA A 37 2.53 8.61 -8.19
CA ALA A 37 1.78 7.65 -8.99
C ALA A 37 0.91 6.71 -8.13
N MET A 38 1.45 6.25 -6.99
CA MET A 38 0.74 5.33 -6.10
C MET A 38 -0.44 5.98 -5.38
N TYR A 39 -0.26 7.16 -4.80
CA TYR A 39 -1.25 7.76 -3.89
C TYR A 39 -2.13 8.81 -4.54
N GLN A 40 -1.66 9.50 -5.59
CA GLN A 40 -2.43 10.56 -6.25
C GLN A 40 -3.04 10.10 -7.56
N LEU A 41 -2.35 9.23 -8.31
CA LEU A 41 -2.85 8.72 -9.58
C LEU A 41 -3.50 7.34 -9.45
N HIS A 42 -3.37 6.68 -8.29
CA HIS A 42 -3.88 5.33 -8.03
C HIS A 42 -3.46 4.30 -9.09
N GLU A 43 -2.24 4.44 -9.62
CA GLU A 43 -1.73 3.53 -10.63
C GLU A 43 -1.37 2.14 -10.04
N PRO A 44 -1.36 1.08 -10.88
CA PRO A 44 -0.90 -0.24 -10.46
C PRO A 44 0.51 -0.18 -9.85
N LEU A 45 0.75 -1.00 -8.81
CA LEU A 45 2.00 -0.99 -8.07
C LEU A 45 3.22 -1.21 -8.97
N ASP A 46 3.16 -2.15 -9.92
CA ASP A 46 4.27 -2.44 -10.84
C ASP A 46 4.66 -1.21 -11.67
N SER A 47 3.67 -0.46 -12.16
CA SER A 47 3.88 0.81 -12.87
C SER A 47 4.48 1.88 -11.95
N CYS A 48 4.07 1.93 -10.69
CA CYS A 48 4.65 2.84 -9.69
C CYS A 48 6.12 2.50 -9.44
N VAL A 49 6.45 1.22 -9.20
CA VAL A 49 7.80 0.74 -8.90
C VAL A 49 8.74 0.94 -10.08
N ALA A 50 8.26 0.80 -11.32
CA ALA A 50 9.05 1.06 -12.53
C ALA A 50 9.65 2.48 -12.57
N ARG A 51 9.04 3.46 -11.88
CA ARG A 51 9.55 4.85 -11.79
C ARG A 51 10.84 4.98 -10.99
N LEU A 52 11.19 3.96 -10.21
CA LEU A 52 12.51 3.88 -9.56
C LEU A 52 13.62 3.61 -10.59
N GLY A 53 13.29 3.16 -11.81
CA GLY A 53 14.23 2.88 -12.88
C GLY A 53 15.13 1.69 -12.54
N PRO A 54 16.47 1.84 -12.52
CA PRO A 54 17.39 0.72 -12.29
C PRO A 54 17.23 0.06 -10.90
N PHE A 55 16.55 0.72 -9.96
CA PHE A 55 16.31 0.18 -8.61
C PHE A 55 14.99 -0.58 -8.50
N ALA A 56 14.20 -0.70 -9.56
CA ALA A 56 12.87 -1.30 -9.52
C ALA A 56 12.89 -2.76 -9.05
N GLU A 57 13.75 -3.59 -9.64
CA GLU A 57 13.88 -5.01 -9.28
C GLU A 57 14.34 -5.18 -7.83
N LEU A 58 15.36 -4.41 -7.43
CA LEU A 58 15.86 -4.42 -6.05
C LEU A 58 14.77 -4.02 -5.05
N ALA A 59 13.98 -3.01 -5.38
CA ALA A 59 12.91 -2.54 -4.51
C ALA A 59 11.74 -3.54 -4.47
N ALA A 60 11.40 -4.19 -5.57
CA ALA A 60 10.39 -5.26 -5.62
C ALA A 60 10.81 -6.50 -4.80
N ALA A 61 12.12 -6.77 -4.72
CA ALA A 61 12.67 -7.81 -3.85
C ALA A 61 12.65 -7.37 -2.37
N TYR A 62 12.90 -6.10 -2.07
CA TYR A 62 12.97 -5.58 -0.70
C TYR A 62 11.59 -5.36 -0.06
N PHE A 63 10.65 -4.74 -0.77
CA PHE A 63 9.32 -4.42 -0.27
C PHE A 63 8.31 -5.50 -0.62
N ALA A 64 7.39 -5.76 0.31
CA ALA A 64 6.19 -6.52 0.01
C ALA A 64 5.10 -5.57 -0.52
N PRO A 65 4.30 -6.00 -1.52
CA PRO A 65 3.12 -5.26 -1.96
C PRO A 65 2.16 -4.95 -0.81
N GLN A 66 2.11 -5.83 0.21
CA GLN A 66 1.22 -5.80 1.39
C GLN A 66 -0.12 -5.14 1.10
N VAL A 67 -0.88 -5.77 0.21
CA VAL A 67 -2.23 -5.34 -0.16
C VAL A 67 -3.20 -5.96 0.84
N LEU A 68 -4.06 -5.14 1.43
CA LEU A 68 -5.24 -5.63 2.14
C LEU A 68 -6.20 -6.24 1.13
N THR A 69 -6.62 -7.48 1.35
CA THR A 69 -7.57 -8.14 0.45
C THR A 69 -8.98 -7.82 0.90
N GLU A 70 -9.79 -7.21 0.03
CA GLU A 70 -11.22 -7.05 0.29
C GLU A 70 -11.90 -8.41 0.25
N VAL A 71 -12.40 -8.87 1.40
CA VAL A 71 -13.12 -10.16 1.51
C VAL A 71 -14.62 -9.99 1.62
N HIS A 72 -15.09 -8.79 2.00
CA HIS A 72 -16.50 -8.46 2.01
C HIS A 72 -16.74 -6.95 1.88
N ARG A 73 -17.84 -6.58 1.23
CA ARG A 73 -18.33 -5.20 1.08
C ARG A 73 -19.84 -5.17 1.28
N SER A 74 -20.30 -4.19 2.06
CA SER A 74 -21.72 -3.91 2.26
C SER A 74 -21.97 -2.41 2.14
N VAL A 75 -23.04 -2.01 1.46
CA VAL A 75 -23.45 -0.61 1.29
C VAL A 75 -24.80 -0.43 1.97
N SER A 76 -24.88 0.57 2.85
CA SER A 76 -26.08 0.94 3.58
C SER A 76 -27.07 1.66 2.67
N ALA A 77 -28.32 1.20 2.67
CA ALA A 77 -29.42 1.86 1.97
C ALA A 77 -29.95 3.10 2.71
N VAL A 78 -29.59 3.29 3.98
CA VAL A 78 -30.15 4.36 4.84
C VAL A 78 -29.34 5.65 4.70
N ASP A 79 -28.02 5.55 4.72
CA ASP A 79 -27.11 6.69 4.78
C ASP A 79 -26.01 6.65 3.71
N GLY A 80 -26.01 5.62 2.84
CA GLY A 80 -25.00 5.45 1.80
C GLY A 80 -23.62 5.08 2.31
N SER A 81 -23.46 4.78 3.60
CA SER A 81 -22.18 4.34 4.16
C SER A 81 -21.76 2.99 3.55
N THR A 82 -20.45 2.80 3.37
CA THR A 82 -19.88 1.54 2.87
C THR A 82 -19.02 0.90 3.95
N LYS A 83 -19.33 -0.33 4.33
CA LYS A 83 -18.50 -1.17 5.20
C LYS A 83 -17.66 -2.12 4.35
N LEU A 84 -16.35 -2.12 4.60
CA LEU A 84 -15.38 -3.03 4.00
C LEU A 84 -14.81 -3.95 5.10
N VAL A 85 -14.74 -5.24 4.81
CA VAL A 85 -13.95 -6.20 5.59
C VAL A 85 -12.71 -6.53 4.78
N LEU A 86 -11.56 -6.26 5.39
CA LEU A 86 -10.25 -6.38 4.78
C LEU A 86 -9.45 -7.45 5.51
N GLU A 87 -8.82 -8.35 4.77
CA GLU A 87 -7.94 -9.38 5.31
C GLU A 87 -6.47 -8.96 5.14
N THR A 88 -5.72 -9.07 6.24
CA THR A 88 -4.28 -8.82 6.28
C THR A 88 -3.50 -10.02 5.76
N PHE A 89 -2.22 -9.83 5.46
CA PHE A 89 -1.35 -10.92 5.01
C PHE A 89 -1.25 -12.09 6.01
N ASP A 90 -1.41 -11.83 7.31
CA ASP A 90 -1.40 -12.84 8.38
C ASP A 90 -2.79 -13.41 8.70
N GLY A 91 -3.79 -13.14 7.86
CA GLY A 91 -5.14 -13.71 7.96
C GLY A 91 -6.03 -13.05 9.03
N LEU A 92 -5.60 -11.92 9.59
CA LEU A 92 -6.43 -11.12 10.49
C LEU A 92 -7.42 -10.28 9.68
N LYS A 93 -8.57 -9.98 10.28
CA LYS A 93 -9.62 -9.17 9.64
C LYS A 93 -9.75 -7.81 10.30
N LEU A 94 -9.88 -6.79 9.46
CA LEU A 94 -10.09 -5.40 9.84
C LEU A 94 -11.38 -4.90 9.19
N GLU A 95 -12.07 -3.98 9.85
CA GLU A 95 -13.25 -3.34 9.32
C GLU A 95 -12.97 -1.85 9.09
N THR A 96 -13.34 -1.35 7.91
CA THR A 96 -13.27 0.08 7.57
C THR A 96 -14.64 0.54 7.10
N VAL A 97 -15.12 1.67 7.62
CA VAL A 97 -16.39 2.29 7.20
C VAL A 97 -16.10 3.61 6.50
N LEU A 98 -16.56 3.72 5.25
CA LEU A 98 -16.54 4.95 4.47
C LEU A 98 -17.88 5.65 4.63
N LEU A 99 -17.86 6.86 5.20
CA LEU A 99 -19.03 7.69 5.40
C LEU A 99 -19.06 8.77 4.31
N PRO A 100 -20.09 8.82 3.44
CA PRO A 100 -20.21 9.92 2.51
C PRO A 100 -20.42 11.23 3.28
N ALA A 101 -19.69 12.27 2.89
CA ALA A 101 -19.94 13.60 3.43
C ALA A 101 -21.35 14.03 3.00
N LYS A 102 -22.23 14.36 3.96
CA LYS A 102 -23.47 15.07 3.65
C LYS A 102 -23.11 16.51 3.35
N THR A 103 -22.89 16.84 2.08
CA THR A 103 -22.95 18.22 1.61
C THR A 103 -24.41 18.65 1.68
N GLY A 104 -24.76 19.37 2.74
CA GLY A 104 -26.00 20.14 2.85
C GLY A 104 -25.84 21.52 2.25
#